data_AF-A0A538DDV0-F1
#
_entry.id   AF-A0A538DDV0-F1
#
_cell.length_a   1.000
_cell.length_b   1.000
_cell.length_c   1.000
_cell.angle_alpha   90.00
_cell.angle_beta   90.00
_cell.angle_gamma   90.00
#
_symmetry.space_group_name_H-M   'P 1'
#
loop_
_entity.id
_entity.type
_entity.pdbx_description
1 polymer ?
#
loop_
_entity_poly.entity_id
_entity_poly.type
_entity_poly.pdbx_seq_one_letter_code
_entity_poly.pdbx_strand_id
1 'polypeptide(L)'
;MDALALHPYEDNSSVAPIDGVHPNSMTIALADYDKLVTLLGSVFAGTAQQGSTLPIYYDEFGVETQIPPAKAGLYTGVEPVMTVKPVPEAVQGAYYRQAVELAFCQPNVRGLFLFHAIDERDLNRWQSGLFYVDRSAKSAHCPGLALRARGSLVVSVRPFPEARLLCDIDCTYTVTVRRGSIVAGRSRGRAVGGLAKRIRLRSLHSGISYTATASLSAAVNPGRATVLRAVSFAVP
;
A
#
# COMPACT_ATOMS: atom_id res chain seq x y z
N MET A 1 -21.21 7.98 -14.42
CA MET A 1 -19.78 7.64 -14.47
C MET A 1 -19.44 7.07 -13.12
N ASP A 2 -18.81 5.90 -13.12
CA ASP A 2 -18.51 5.18 -11.88
C ASP A 2 -17.18 5.61 -11.26
N ALA A 3 -16.23 6.05 -12.09
CA ALA A 3 -14.94 6.59 -11.68
C ALA A 3 -14.29 7.42 -12.81
N LEU A 4 -13.33 8.25 -12.45
CA LEU A 4 -12.34 8.84 -13.36
C LEU A 4 -11.09 7.95 -13.40
N ALA A 5 -10.64 7.61 -14.60
CA ALA A 5 -9.30 7.07 -14.85
C ALA A 5 -8.40 8.21 -15.34
N LEU A 6 -7.21 8.34 -14.76
CA LEU A 6 -6.26 9.42 -15.04
C LEU A 6 -4.83 8.87 -15.05
N HIS A 7 -4.02 9.37 -15.97
CA HIS A 7 -2.59 9.11 -16.05
C HIS A 7 -1.85 10.34 -15.45
N PRO A 8 -1.55 10.38 -14.12
CA PRO A 8 -1.06 11.58 -13.45
C PRO A 8 0.46 11.73 -13.60
N TYR A 9 0.94 11.90 -14.83
CA TYR A 9 2.36 12.09 -15.10
C TYR A 9 2.85 13.49 -14.72
N GLU A 10 4.08 13.53 -14.25
CA GLU A 10 4.86 14.75 -14.12
C GLU A 10 5.36 15.23 -15.49
N ASP A 11 5.85 16.48 -15.55
CA ASP A 11 6.43 17.06 -16.76
C ASP A 11 7.59 16.23 -17.35
N ASN A 12 8.29 15.45 -16.52
CA ASN A 12 9.31 14.47 -16.89
C ASN A 12 9.69 13.61 -15.67
N SER A 13 10.50 12.56 -15.88
CA SER A 13 10.87 11.61 -14.83
C SER A 13 11.74 12.19 -13.70
N SER A 14 12.36 13.36 -13.89
CA SER A 14 13.22 13.98 -12.87
C SER A 14 12.46 14.83 -11.83
N VAL A 15 11.14 14.96 -11.97
CA VAL A 15 10.29 15.68 -11.01
C VAL A 15 9.77 14.69 -9.96
N ALA A 16 9.94 15.03 -8.69
CA ALA A 16 9.44 14.21 -7.60
C ALA A 16 7.91 14.34 -7.46
N PRO A 17 7.17 13.24 -7.31
CA PRO A 17 5.70 13.28 -7.19
C PRO A 17 5.16 14.18 -6.09
N ILE A 18 5.90 14.36 -4.99
CA ILE A 18 5.47 15.23 -3.88
C ILE A 18 5.69 16.73 -4.14
N ASP A 19 6.61 17.05 -5.05
CA ASP A 19 6.98 18.44 -5.38
C ASP A 19 6.36 18.91 -6.72
N GLY A 20 5.83 17.98 -7.52
CA GLY A 20 5.22 18.18 -8.84
C GLY A 20 3.84 18.83 -8.81
N VAL A 21 3.76 20.07 -8.31
CA VAL A 21 2.52 20.86 -8.29
C VAL A 21 2.42 21.79 -9.48
N HIS A 22 1.20 21.90 -10.04
CA HIS A 22 0.94 22.62 -11.28
C HIS A 22 -0.18 23.67 -11.13
N PRO A 23 -0.05 24.67 -10.24
CA PRO A 23 -1.12 25.63 -9.98
C PRO A 23 -1.46 26.53 -11.19
N ASN A 24 -0.49 26.72 -12.09
CA ASN A 24 -0.57 27.69 -13.20
C ASN A 24 -0.52 27.03 -14.60
N SER A 25 -0.70 25.72 -14.70
CA SER A 25 -0.75 25.00 -15.99
C SER A 25 -2.01 24.13 -16.09
N MET A 26 -2.17 23.43 -17.20
CA MET A 26 -3.25 22.45 -17.38
C MET A 26 -2.88 21.05 -16.89
N THR A 27 -1.62 20.81 -16.51
CA THR A 27 -1.15 19.53 -15.97
C THR A 27 -1.89 19.19 -14.67
N ILE A 28 -2.22 17.91 -14.48
CA ILE A 28 -2.74 17.36 -13.24
C ILE A 28 -1.90 16.13 -12.93
N ALA A 29 -0.96 16.27 -12.01
CA ALA A 29 -0.14 15.17 -11.51
C ALA A 29 -0.63 14.70 -10.13
N LEU A 30 0.12 13.81 -9.49
CA LEU A 30 -0.28 13.18 -8.22
C LEU A 30 -0.46 14.20 -7.08
N ALA A 31 0.37 15.24 -7.01
CA ALA A 31 0.26 16.28 -5.98
C ALA A 31 -0.88 17.29 -6.25
N ASP A 32 -1.48 17.30 -7.44
CA ASP A 32 -2.54 18.25 -7.83
C ASP A 32 -3.95 17.80 -7.45
N TYR A 33 -4.10 16.94 -6.44
CA TYR A 33 -5.38 16.36 -6.05
C TYR A 33 -6.47 17.41 -5.79
N ASP A 34 -6.15 18.46 -5.04
CA ASP A 34 -7.12 19.52 -4.71
C ASP A 34 -7.60 20.26 -5.96
N LYS A 35 -6.69 20.51 -6.91
CA LYS A 35 -7.01 21.08 -8.21
C LYS A 35 -7.93 20.15 -9.00
N LEU A 36 -7.61 18.85 -9.05
CA LEU A 36 -8.44 17.84 -9.73
C LEU A 36 -9.86 17.77 -9.16
N VAL A 37 -10.02 17.61 -7.85
CA VAL A 37 -11.36 17.46 -7.26
C VAL A 37 -12.18 18.76 -7.34
N THR A 38 -11.53 19.92 -7.33
CA THR A 38 -12.16 21.22 -7.57
C THR A 38 -12.68 21.32 -9.01
N LEU A 39 -11.87 20.89 -9.98
CA LEU A 39 -12.27 20.86 -11.40
C LEU A 39 -13.42 19.88 -11.63
N LEU A 40 -13.35 18.68 -11.05
CA LEU A 40 -14.43 17.69 -11.15
C LEU A 40 -15.74 18.22 -10.55
N GLY A 41 -15.68 18.91 -9.41
CA GLY A 41 -16.85 19.58 -8.83
C GLY A 41 -17.44 20.62 -9.76
N SER A 42 -16.58 21.44 -10.38
CA SER A 42 -16.98 22.54 -11.25
C SER A 42 -17.59 22.05 -12.57
N VAL A 43 -16.93 21.11 -13.24
CA VAL A 43 -17.37 20.61 -14.56
C VAL A 43 -18.65 19.78 -14.49
N PHE A 44 -18.87 19.10 -13.36
CA PHE A 44 -20.06 18.29 -13.14
C PHE A 44 -21.16 19.00 -12.34
N ALA A 45 -20.98 20.27 -11.99
CA ALA A 45 -22.00 21.06 -11.32
C ALA A 45 -23.29 21.10 -12.16
N GLY A 46 -24.43 20.82 -11.52
CA GLY A 46 -25.73 20.74 -12.20
C GLY A 46 -25.98 19.45 -12.99
N THR A 47 -25.06 18.48 -12.93
CA THR A 47 -25.25 17.13 -13.50
C THR A 47 -25.52 16.10 -12.40
N ALA A 48 -25.86 14.87 -12.79
CA ALA A 48 -26.01 13.74 -11.86
C ALA A 48 -24.67 13.07 -11.45
N GLN A 49 -23.53 13.55 -11.97
CA GLN A 49 -22.22 12.97 -11.63
C GLN A 49 -21.76 13.39 -10.24
N GLN A 50 -20.93 12.56 -9.61
CA GLN A 50 -20.47 12.75 -8.23
C GLN A 50 -19.50 13.94 -8.02
N GLY A 51 -19.05 14.60 -9.10
CA GLY A 51 -18.20 15.79 -9.02
C GLY A 51 -16.95 15.59 -8.16
N SER A 52 -16.77 16.45 -7.16
CA SER A 52 -15.64 16.40 -6.22
C SER A 52 -15.56 15.14 -5.34
N THR A 53 -16.54 14.23 -5.42
CA THR A 53 -16.54 12.94 -4.69
C THR A 53 -16.43 11.73 -5.62
N LEU A 54 -16.28 11.95 -6.93
CA LEU A 54 -16.14 10.90 -7.92
C LEU A 54 -14.90 10.03 -7.59
N PRO A 55 -15.02 8.69 -7.56
CA PRO A 55 -13.89 7.79 -7.39
C PRO A 55 -12.82 8.02 -8.46
N ILE A 56 -11.55 7.93 -8.08
CA ILE A 56 -10.41 8.16 -8.97
C ILE A 56 -9.52 6.91 -8.99
N TYR A 57 -9.13 6.49 -10.18
CA TYR A 57 -8.05 5.54 -10.41
C TYR A 57 -6.92 6.25 -11.13
N TYR A 58 -5.73 6.23 -10.54
CA TYR A 58 -4.50 6.57 -11.26
C TYR A 58 -4.07 5.32 -12.01
N ASP A 59 -4.60 5.14 -13.21
CA ASP A 59 -4.49 3.89 -13.98
C ASP A 59 -3.18 3.75 -14.76
N GLU A 60 -2.38 4.82 -14.81
CA GLU A 60 -1.04 4.78 -15.38
C GLU A 60 -0.11 5.79 -14.69
N PHE A 61 0.91 5.31 -13.98
CA PHE A 61 1.98 6.16 -13.46
C PHE A 61 3.34 5.48 -13.59
N GLY A 62 4.29 6.16 -14.21
CA GLY A 62 5.62 5.63 -14.48
C GLY A 62 6.70 6.68 -14.33
N VAL A 63 7.87 6.25 -13.86
CA VAL A 63 9.09 7.08 -13.80
C VAL A 63 10.18 6.31 -14.52
N GLU A 64 10.74 6.87 -15.59
CA GLU A 64 11.75 6.20 -16.40
C GLU A 64 13.12 6.22 -15.73
N THR A 65 13.83 5.10 -15.85
CA THR A 65 15.14 4.91 -15.22
C THR A 65 16.26 4.85 -16.22
N GLN A 66 17.42 5.35 -15.80
CA GLN A 66 18.68 5.17 -16.52
C GLN A 66 19.02 3.68 -16.61
N ILE A 67 19.26 3.19 -17.83
CA ILE A 67 19.66 1.81 -18.06
C ILE A 67 21.14 1.62 -17.68
N PRO A 68 21.48 0.65 -16.82
CA PRO A 68 22.87 0.36 -16.50
C PRO A 68 23.67 -0.05 -17.76
N PRO A 69 24.96 0.34 -17.89
CA PRO A 69 25.77 -0.02 -19.05
C PRO A 69 25.81 -1.53 -19.34
N ALA A 70 25.83 -2.36 -18.30
CA ALA A 70 25.83 -3.83 -18.43
C ALA A 70 24.54 -4.39 -19.06
N LYS A 71 23.46 -3.61 -19.09
CA LYS A 71 22.15 -3.98 -19.65
C LYS A 71 21.82 -3.23 -20.94
N ALA A 72 22.61 -2.22 -21.32
CA ALA A 72 22.34 -1.38 -22.49
C ALA A 72 22.15 -2.19 -23.78
N GLY A 73 22.91 -3.28 -23.97
CA GLY A 73 22.79 -4.16 -25.14
C GLY A 73 21.47 -4.94 -25.23
N LEU A 74 20.61 -4.89 -24.20
CA LEU A 74 19.28 -5.49 -24.22
C LEU A 74 18.21 -4.57 -24.85
N TYR A 75 18.57 -3.30 -25.07
CA TYR A 75 17.68 -2.24 -25.56
C TYR A 75 18.08 -1.81 -26.98
N THR A 76 17.12 -1.19 -27.66
CA THR A 76 17.26 -0.73 -29.05
C THR A 76 16.71 0.69 -29.18
N GLY A 77 17.19 1.47 -30.16
CA GLY A 77 16.72 2.83 -30.37
C GLY A 77 17.52 3.86 -29.58
N VAL A 78 16.93 5.04 -29.36
CA VAL A 78 17.55 6.15 -28.61
C VAL A 78 16.49 6.78 -27.72
N GLU A 79 16.83 6.99 -26.46
CA GLU A 79 15.95 7.66 -25.50
C GLU A 79 16.09 9.18 -25.66
N PRO A 80 14.98 9.93 -25.73
CA PRO A 80 15.01 11.38 -25.76
C PRO A 80 15.30 11.93 -24.34
N VAL A 81 16.53 11.73 -23.87
CA VAL A 81 16.97 12.03 -22.50
C VAL A 81 16.74 13.47 -22.05
N MET A 82 16.69 14.42 -22.99
CA MET A 82 16.44 15.84 -22.68
C MET A 82 14.99 16.10 -22.25
N THR A 83 14.03 15.34 -22.78
CA THR A 83 12.61 15.47 -22.44
C THR A 83 12.20 14.48 -21.38
N VAL A 84 12.70 13.23 -21.42
CA VAL A 84 12.35 12.18 -20.45
C VAL A 84 13.06 12.40 -19.11
N LYS A 85 14.32 12.82 -19.15
CA LYS A 85 15.20 12.98 -17.98
C LYS A 85 15.17 11.77 -17.04
N PRO A 86 15.57 10.57 -17.52
CA PRO A 86 15.50 9.35 -16.74
C PRO A 86 16.33 9.47 -15.46
N VAL A 87 15.85 8.86 -14.39
CA VAL A 87 16.46 8.96 -13.06
C VAL A 87 17.22 7.68 -12.68
N PRO A 88 18.12 7.72 -11.70
CA PRO A 88 18.67 6.51 -11.10
C PRO A 88 17.56 5.63 -10.49
N GLU A 89 17.72 4.31 -10.51
CA GLU A 89 16.73 3.37 -9.97
C GLU A 89 16.34 3.62 -8.50
N ALA A 90 17.30 4.06 -7.67
CA ALA A 90 17.02 4.42 -6.29
C ALA A 90 16.04 5.60 -6.17
N VAL A 91 16.11 6.56 -7.12
CA VAL A 91 15.19 7.70 -7.20
C VAL A 91 13.82 7.24 -7.67
N GLN A 92 13.76 6.34 -8.66
CA GLN A 92 12.50 5.72 -9.10
C GLN A 92 11.77 5.03 -7.92
N GLY A 93 12.49 4.23 -7.13
CA GLY A 93 11.93 3.59 -5.93
C GLY A 93 11.42 4.60 -4.90
N ALA A 94 12.14 5.72 -4.71
CA ALA A 94 11.70 6.80 -3.83
C ALA A 94 10.44 7.51 -4.35
N TYR A 95 10.32 7.73 -5.67
CA TYR A 95 9.16 8.35 -6.29
C TYR A 95 7.94 7.43 -6.26
N TYR A 96 8.09 6.13 -6.51
CA TYR A 96 6.98 5.18 -6.34
C TYR A 96 6.51 5.09 -4.88
N ARG A 97 7.41 5.20 -3.89
CA ARG A 97 7.00 5.34 -2.49
C ARG A 97 6.17 6.60 -2.27
N GLN A 98 6.62 7.76 -2.75
CA GLN A 98 5.88 9.02 -2.64
C GLN A 98 4.51 8.95 -3.32
N ALA A 99 4.44 8.36 -4.52
CA ALA A 99 3.20 8.19 -5.26
C ALA A 99 2.17 7.35 -4.48
N VAL A 100 2.61 6.25 -3.86
CA VAL A 100 1.76 5.41 -2.99
C VAL A 100 1.30 6.19 -1.76
N GLU A 101 2.20 6.94 -1.11
CA GLU A 101 1.88 7.76 0.07
C GLU A 101 0.84 8.86 -0.26
N LEU A 102 1.01 9.56 -1.39
CA LEU A 102 0.07 10.57 -1.87
C LEU A 102 -1.29 9.94 -2.17
N ALA A 103 -1.33 8.89 -2.98
CA ALA A 103 -2.57 8.20 -3.35
C ALA A 103 -3.33 7.69 -2.11
N PHE A 104 -2.62 7.18 -1.09
CA PHE A 104 -3.22 6.70 0.15
C PHE A 104 -3.89 7.83 0.95
N CYS A 105 -3.33 9.05 0.91
CA CYS A 105 -3.85 10.21 1.62
C CYS A 105 -5.02 10.91 0.89
N GLN A 106 -5.34 10.51 -0.34
CA GLN A 106 -6.32 11.17 -1.20
C GLN A 106 -7.70 10.47 -1.12
N PRO A 107 -8.73 11.10 -0.49
CA PRO A 107 -9.96 10.41 -0.11
C PRO A 107 -10.74 9.71 -1.22
N ASN A 108 -10.66 10.21 -2.46
CA ASN A 108 -11.40 9.67 -3.59
C ASN A 108 -10.62 8.62 -4.39
N VAL A 109 -9.31 8.48 -4.14
CA VAL A 109 -8.48 7.55 -4.88
C VAL A 109 -8.79 6.12 -4.44
N ARG A 110 -8.92 5.22 -5.42
CA ARG A 110 -9.27 3.81 -5.23
C ARG A 110 -8.18 2.87 -5.72
N GLY A 111 -7.25 3.35 -6.53
CA GLY A 111 -6.11 2.58 -6.99
C GLY A 111 -5.05 3.44 -7.65
N LEU A 112 -3.83 2.94 -7.61
CA LEU A 112 -2.66 3.44 -8.32
C LEU A 112 -2.03 2.25 -9.05
N PHE A 113 -1.81 2.41 -10.35
CA PHE A 113 -1.27 1.38 -11.23
C PHE A 113 0.08 1.86 -11.76
N LEU A 114 1.12 1.10 -11.44
CA LEU A 114 2.47 1.40 -11.91
C LEU A 114 2.64 0.90 -13.34
N PHE A 115 3.14 1.78 -14.19
CA PHE A 115 3.39 1.55 -15.59
C PHE A 115 4.90 1.66 -15.83
N HIS A 116 5.62 0.61 -16.20
CA HIS A 116 5.18 -0.77 -16.48
C HIS A 116 5.60 -1.76 -15.39
N ALA A 117 5.16 -3.01 -15.54
CA ALA A 117 5.83 -4.12 -14.87
C ALA A 117 7.24 -4.36 -15.46
N ILE A 118 7.35 -4.50 -16.78
CA ILE A 118 8.61 -4.79 -17.49
C ILE A 118 8.90 -3.64 -18.45
N ASP A 119 10.15 -3.19 -18.51
CA ASP A 119 10.60 -2.19 -19.48
C ASP A 119 10.28 -2.58 -20.92
N GLU A 120 10.04 -1.57 -21.74
CA GLU A 120 10.05 -1.74 -23.19
C GLU A 120 11.47 -1.75 -23.73
N ARG A 121 11.70 -2.59 -24.74
CA ARG A 121 13.00 -2.73 -25.40
C ARG A 121 13.37 -1.53 -26.27
N ASP A 122 12.38 -0.84 -26.81
CA ASP A 122 12.56 0.38 -27.59
C ASP A 122 12.76 1.58 -26.66
N LEU A 123 13.92 2.23 -26.76
CA LEU A 123 14.30 3.40 -25.97
C LEU A 123 13.50 4.65 -26.32
N ASN A 124 12.78 4.66 -27.45
CA ASN A 124 11.84 5.74 -27.77
C ASN A 124 10.45 5.48 -27.14
N ARG A 125 10.37 4.57 -26.16
CA ARG A 125 9.16 4.19 -25.44
C ARG A 125 9.40 4.27 -23.92
N TRP A 126 8.94 3.29 -23.14
CA TRP A 126 8.94 3.39 -21.67
C TRP A 126 9.97 2.49 -20.98
N GLN A 127 10.88 3.13 -20.23
CA GLN A 127 11.85 2.47 -19.35
C GLN A 127 11.47 2.62 -17.85
N SER A 128 10.18 2.65 -17.57
CA SER A 128 9.60 2.84 -16.23
C SER A 128 9.29 1.52 -15.48
N GLY A 129 9.62 0.38 -16.08
CA GLY A 129 9.39 -0.96 -15.53
C GLY A 129 9.94 -1.15 -14.12
N LEU A 130 9.29 -2.00 -13.32
CA LEU A 130 9.88 -2.55 -12.08
C LEU A 130 10.93 -3.64 -12.38
N PHE A 131 10.87 -4.20 -13.58
CA PHE A 131 11.81 -5.18 -14.11
C PHE A 131 12.40 -4.66 -15.43
N TYR A 132 13.66 -4.99 -15.70
CA TYR A 132 14.23 -4.75 -17.03
C TYR A 132 13.65 -5.73 -18.06
N VAL A 133 13.98 -5.54 -19.33
CA VAL A 133 13.52 -6.39 -20.45
C VAL A 133 13.84 -7.90 -20.30
N ASP A 134 14.88 -8.26 -19.55
CA ASP A 134 15.25 -9.64 -19.23
C ASP A 134 14.52 -10.22 -17.99
N ARG A 135 13.56 -9.46 -17.44
CA ARG A 135 12.77 -9.76 -16.23
C ARG A 135 13.57 -9.83 -14.93
N SER A 136 14.84 -9.43 -14.94
CA SER A 136 15.55 -9.18 -13.69
C SER A 136 14.96 -7.93 -13.01
N ALA A 137 14.85 -7.97 -11.69
CA ALA A 137 14.27 -6.88 -10.92
C ALA A 137 15.20 -5.65 -10.94
N LYS A 138 14.62 -4.45 -11.07
CA LYS A 138 15.35 -3.23 -10.77
C LYS A 138 15.57 -3.14 -9.27
N SER A 139 16.61 -2.42 -8.88
CA SER A 139 16.94 -2.13 -7.49
C SER A 139 15.98 -1.15 -6.83
N ALA A 140 14.80 -0.89 -7.42
CA ALA A 140 13.66 -0.20 -6.85
C ALA A 140 13.12 -0.96 -5.61
N HIS A 141 13.98 -1.11 -4.62
CA HIS A 141 13.64 -1.34 -3.24
C HIS A 141 12.78 -0.17 -2.83
N CYS A 142 11.62 -0.46 -2.27
CA CYS A 142 10.84 0.53 -1.53
C CYS A 142 11.14 0.36 -0.03
N PRO A 143 12.36 0.68 0.46
CA PRO A 143 12.64 0.59 1.89
C PRO A 143 11.69 1.53 2.62
N GLY A 144 11.07 1.04 3.69
CA GLY A 144 10.12 1.83 4.48
C GLY A 144 8.65 1.73 4.06
N LEU A 145 8.29 1.09 2.93
CA LEU A 145 6.88 0.79 2.63
C LEU A 145 6.33 -0.39 3.42
N ALA A 146 7.16 -1.07 4.20
CA ALA A 146 6.75 -2.23 4.98
C ALA A 146 5.67 -1.83 6.01
N LEU A 147 4.48 -2.39 5.86
CA LEU A 147 3.33 -2.02 6.64
C LEU A 147 3.39 -2.69 8.02
N ARG A 148 3.24 -1.87 9.06
CA ARG A 148 3.10 -2.37 10.43
C ARG A 148 1.63 -2.37 10.81
N ALA A 149 1.02 -3.56 10.84
CA ALA A 149 -0.32 -3.72 11.39
C ALA A 149 -0.35 -3.35 12.87
N ARG A 150 -1.30 -2.50 13.26
CA ARG A 150 -1.62 -2.17 14.66
C ARG A 150 -3.00 -2.73 14.99
N GLY A 151 -3.34 -2.74 16.27
CA GLY A 151 -4.59 -3.35 16.68
C GLY A 151 -4.79 -3.46 18.18
N SER A 152 -5.85 -4.16 18.54
CA SER A 152 -6.19 -4.45 19.93
C SER A 152 -6.61 -5.92 20.08
N LEU A 153 -6.32 -6.49 21.25
CA LEU A 153 -6.69 -7.85 21.62
C LEU A 153 -7.41 -7.80 22.97
N VAL A 154 -8.69 -8.21 22.97
CA VAL A 154 -9.52 -8.28 24.17
C VAL A 154 -10.01 -9.70 24.33
N VAL A 155 -10.04 -10.21 25.56
CA VAL A 155 -10.60 -11.54 25.87
C VAL A 155 -11.84 -11.39 26.74
N SER A 156 -12.92 -12.05 26.34
CA SER A 156 -14.09 -12.30 27.18
C SER A 156 -14.14 -13.76 27.56
N VAL A 157 -14.55 -14.07 28.79
CA VAL A 157 -14.70 -15.45 29.28
C VAL A 157 -16.15 -15.92 29.31
N ARG A 158 -17.11 -15.02 29.07
CA ARG A 158 -18.55 -15.33 29.02
C ARG A 158 -19.14 -15.01 27.63
N PRO A 159 -20.09 -15.83 27.14
CA PRO A 159 -20.56 -17.09 27.73
C PRO A 159 -19.55 -18.24 27.62
N PHE A 160 -18.52 -18.07 26.78
CA PHE A 160 -17.36 -18.95 26.69
C PHE A 160 -16.11 -18.10 26.41
N PRO A 161 -14.90 -18.62 26.68
CA PRO A 161 -13.66 -17.95 26.36
C PRO A 161 -13.52 -17.62 24.86
N GLU A 162 -13.41 -16.33 24.55
CA GLU A 162 -13.27 -15.79 23.20
C GLU A 162 -12.32 -14.59 23.20
N ALA A 163 -11.40 -14.56 22.24
CA ALA A 163 -10.60 -13.39 21.93
C ALA A 163 -11.23 -12.60 20.77
N ARG A 164 -11.37 -11.28 20.94
CA ARG A 164 -11.69 -10.32 19.90
C ARG A 164 -10.41 -9.60 19.49
N LEU A 165 -10.04 -9.76 18.22
CA LEU A 165 -8.89 -9.12 17.61
C LEU A 165 -9.37 -8.06 16.61
N LEU A 166 -8.86 -6.84 16.71
CA LEU A 166 -9.04 -5.79 15.70
C LEU A 166 -7.67 -5.45 15.11
N CYS A 167 -7.61 -5.33 13.78
CA CYS A 167 -6.45 -4.77 13.08
C CYS A 167 -6.85 -3.45 12.40
N ASP A 168 -5.94 -2.48 12.30
CA ASP A 168 -6.17 -1.24 11.54
C ASP A 168 -6.12 -1.48 10.03
N ILE A 169 -5.28 -2.42 9.58
CA ILE A 169 -5.17 -2.91 8.20
C ILE A 169 -5.34 -4.44 8.13
N ASP A 170 -5.49 -4.97 6.93
CA ASP A 170 -5.51 -6.42 6.70
C ASP A 170 -4.25 -7.07 7.28
N CYS A 171 -4.45 -8.09 8.10
CA CYS A 171 -3.37 -8.71 8.87
C CYS A 171 -3.47 -10.24 8.88
N THR A 172 -2.33 -10.91 8.83
CA THR A 172 -2.20 -12.28 9.31
C THR A 172 -1.93 -12.24 10.82
N TYR A 173 -2.52 -13.17 11.56
CA TYR A 173 -2.36 -13.21 13.02
C TYR A 173 -2.00 -14.60 13.54
N THR A 174 -1.32 -14.62 14.67
CA THR A 174 -1.19 -15.78 15.55
C THR A 174 -1.57 -15.38 16.98
N VAL A 175 -2.72 -15.84 17.46
CA VAL A 175 -3.12 -15.71 18.88
C VAL A 175 -2.58 -16.93 19.64
N THR A 176 -1.83 -16.69 20.71
CA THR A 176 -1.33 -17.74 21.61
C THR A 176 -1.84 -17.49 23.01
N VAL A 177 -2.47 -18.50 23.61
CA VAL A 177 -2.92 -18.53 24.99
C VAL A 177 -1.93 -19.34 25.82
N ARG A 178 -1.52 -18.83 26.97
CA ARG A 178 -0.56 -19.48 27.88
C ARG A 178 -1.06 -19.56 29.30
N ARG A 179 -0.72 -20.67 29.97
CA ARG A 179 -0.79 -20.86 31.43
C ARG A 179 0.64 -20.82 31.95
N GLY A 180 1.06 -19.68 32.50
CA GLY A 180 2.48 -19.44 32.80
C GLY A 180 3.34 -19.55 31.54
N SER A 181 4.33 -20.45 31.56
CA SER A 181 5.19 -20.75 30.40
C SER A 181 4.56 -21.72 29.38
N ILE A 182 3.51 -22.46 29.77
CA ILE A 182 2.92 -23.52 28.96
C ILE A 182 1.93 -22.91 27.95
N VAL A 183 2.06 -23.29 26.67
CA VAL A 183 1.08 -22.93 25.63
C VAL A 183 -0.16 -23.80 25.79
N ALA A 184 -1.28 -23.18 26.16
CA ALA A 184 -2.59 -23.85 26.30
C ALA A 184 -3.36 -23.90 24.98
N GLY A 185 -3.11 -22.96 24.07
CA GLY A 185 -3.75 -22.95 22.77
C GLY A 185 -3.12 -21.95 21.81
N ARG A 186 -3.29 -22.21 20.52
CA ARG A 186 -2.85 -21.30 19.45
C ARG A 186 -3.89 -21.28 18.34
N SER A 187 -4.18 -20.10 17.82
CA SER A 187 -5.04 -19.87 16.66
C SER A 187 -4.31 -18.99 15.66
N ARG A 188 -4.43 -19.32 14.37
CA ARG A 188 -3.82 -18.55 13.27
C ARG A 188 -4.87 -18.25 12.23
N GLY A 189 -4.73 -17.13 11.52
CA GLY A 189 -5.66 -16.77 10.46
C GLY A 189 -5.39 -15.40 9.86
N ARG A 190 -6.39 -14.91 9.12
CA ARG A 190 -6.43 -13.55 8.58
C ARG A 190 -7.56 -12.75 9.23
N ALA A 191 -7.34 -11.46 9.43
CA ALA A 191 -8.37 -10.50 9.79
C ALA A 191 -8.34 -9.34 8.79
N VAL A 192 -9.54 -8.82 8.51
CA VAL A 192 -9.75 -7.67 7.62
C VAL A 192 -9.62 -6.40 8.45
N GLY A 193 -8.92 -5.40 7.92
CA GLY A 193 -8.73 -4.10 8.55
C GLY A 193 -10.06 -3.45 8.93
N GLY A 194 -10.13 -2.85 10.13
CA GLY A 194 -11.34 -2.23 10.66
C GLY A 194 -12.43 -3.19 11.12
N LEU A 195 -12.33 -4.51 10.84
CA LEU A 195 -13.34 -5.50 11.23
C LEU A 195 -12.86 -6.39 12.38
N ALA A 196 -13.66 -6.48 13.43
CA ALA A 196 -13.33 -7.31 14.60
C ALA A 196 -13.41 -8.81 14.27
N LYS A 197 -12.29 -9.52 14.40
CA LYS A 197 -12.19 -10.98 14.28
C LYS A 197 -12.45 -11.64 15.63
N ARG A 198 -13.47 -12.49 15.70
CA ARG A 198 -13.76 -13.35 16.87
C ARG A 198 -13.02 -14.68 16.76
N ILE A 199 -12.35 -15.08 17.84
CA ILE A 199 -11.52 -16.28 17.94
C ILE A 199 -11.89 -17.03 19.20
N ARG A 200 -12.56 -18.17 19.04
CA ARG A 200 -12.93 -19.02 20.18
C ARG A 200 -11.68 -19.67 20.80
N LEU A 201 -11.52 -19.50 22.11
CA LEU A 201 -10.41 -20.09 22.86
C LEU A 201 -10.88 -21.43 23.43
N ARG A 202 -10.41 -22.53 22.84
CA ARG A 202 -10.83 -23.89 23.20
C ARG A 202 -9.88 -24.50 24.24
N SER A 203 -10.37 -25.55 24.91
CA SER A 203 -9.57 -26.40 25.81
C SER A 203 -8.95 -25.66 27.00
N LEU A 204 -9.65 -24.63 27.50
CA LEU A 204 -9.26 -23.93 28.72
C LEU A 204 -10.03 -24.51 29.91
N HIS A 205 -9.33 -24.75 31.00
CA HIS A 205 -9.87 -25.32 32.24
C HIS A 205 -10.34 -24.22 33.19
N SER A 206 -11.48 -24.46 33.84
CA SER A 206 -12.08 -23.64 34.90
C SER A 206 -11.12 -23.42 36.06
N GLY A 207 -11.17 -22.24 36.69
CA GLY A 207 -10.34 -21.89 37.85
C GLY A 207 -8.87 -21.63 37.55
N ILE A 208 -8.45 -21.72 36.29
CA ILE A 208 -7.07 -21.43 35.87
C ILE A 208 -6.98 -20.04 35.24
N SER A 209 -5.90 -19.32 35.59
CA SER A 209 -5.55 -18.03 34.97
C SER A 209 -4.68 -18.23 33.72
N TYR A 210 -4.99 -17.48 32.67
CA TYR A 210 -4.33 -17.51 31.37
C TYR A 210 -3.93 -16.10 30.93
N THR A 211 -2.93 -16.06 30.04
CA THR A 211 -2.57 -14.86 29.28
C THR A 211 -2.79 -15.12 27.79
N ALA A 212 -3.30 -14.14 27.05
CA ALA A 212 -3.40 -14.20 25.60
C ALA A 212 -2.51 -13.14 24.96
N THR A 213 -1.80 -13.53 23.91
CA THR A 213 -0.98 -12.65 23.08
C THR A 213 -1.34 -12.85 21.62
N ALA A 214 -1.28 -11.80 20.81
CA ALA A 214 -1.44 -11.87 19.37
C ALA A 214 -0.20 -11.31 18.68
N SER A 215 0.38 -12.06 17.76
CA SER A 215 1.38 -11.54 16.81
C SER A 215 0.67 -11.20 15.51
N LEU A 216 0.82 -9.98 15.02
CA LEU A 216 0.19 -9.45 13.82
C LEU A 216 1.26 -9.11 12.78
N SER A 217 1.01 -9.45 11.52
CA SER A 217 1.82 -9.02 10.38
C SER A 217 0.89 -8.58 9.26
N ALA A 218 1.20 -7.46 8.59
CA ALA A 218 0.38 -6.97 7.49
C ALA A 218 0.25 -8.04 6.40
N ALA A 219 -0.94 -8.17 5.81
CA ALA A 219 -1.19 -9.17 4.77
C ALA A 219 -0.42 -8.88 3.48
N VAL A 220 -0.13 -7.59 3.23
CA VAL A 220 0.64 -7.10 2.09
C VAL A 220 1.83 -6.30 2.63
N ASN A 221 2.99 -6.47 2.00
CA ASN A 221 4.26 -5.82 2.35
C ASN A 221 4.56 -5.86 3.88
N PRO A 222 4.74 -7.06 4.47
CA PRO A 222 4.81 -7.22 5.91
C PRO A 222 6.03 -6.51 6.52
N GLY A 223 5.77 -5.54 7.40
CA GLY A 223 6.78 -4.97 8.29
C GLY A 223 6.99 -5.78 9.57
N ARG A 224 7.68 -5.16 10.54
CA ARG A 224 7.92 -5.77 11.86
C ARG A 224 6.59 -6.15 12.51
N ALA A 225 6.50 -7.40 12.97
CA ALA A 225 5.31 -7.90 13.62
C ALA A 225 4.96 -7.09 14.88
N THR A 226 3.67 -6.76 15.04
CA THR A 226 3.15 -6.14 16.26
C THR A 226 2.68 -7.23 17.20
N VAL A 227 3.17 -7.18 18.46
CA VAL A 227 2.74 -8.11 19.51
C VAL A 227 1.77 -7.39 20.44
N LEU A 228 0.55 -7.89 20.50
CA LEU A 228 -0.49 -7.44 21.43
C LEU A 228 -0.58 -8.41 22.61
N ARG A 229 -0.95 -7.89 23.77
CA ARG A 229 -1.18 -8.68 24.99
C ARG A 229 -2.51 -8.27 25.60
N ALA A 230 -3.37 -9.24 25.84
CA ALA A 230 -4.60 -9.03 26.60
C ALA A 230 -4.30 -9.06 28.10
N VAL A 231 -5.20 -8.47 28.90
CA VAL A 231 -5.20 -8.62 30.36
C VAL A 231 -5.33 -10.11 30.70
N SER A 232 -4.63 -10.54 31.74
CA SER A 232 -4.77 -11.91 32.27
C SER A 232 -6.22 -12.19 32.65
N PHE A 233 -6.70 -13.39 32.38
CA PHE A 233 -8.10 -13.77 32.62
C PHE A 233 -8.18 -15.15 33.22
N ALA A 234 -9.14 -15.35 34.12
CA ALA A 234 -9.48 -16.66 34.66
C ALA A 234 -10.74 -17.19 33.97
N VAL A 235 -10.75 -18.48 33.65
CA VAL A 235 -11.98 -19.13 33.19
C VAL A 235 -12.86 -19.37 34.43
N PRO A 236 -14.07 -18.79 34.47
CA PRO A 236 -14.97 -18.94 35.61
C PRO A 236 -15.42 -20.39 35.78
#